data_AF-A0AA35P7L8-F1
#
_entry.id   AF-A0AA35P7L8-F1
#
_cell.length_a   1.000
_cell.length_b   1.000
_cell.length_c   1.000
_cell.angle_alpha   90.00
_cell.angle_beta   90.00
_cell.angle_gamma   90.00
#
_symmetry.space_group_name_H-M   'P 1'
#
loop_
_entity.id
_entity.type
_entity.pdbx_description
1 polymer ?
#
loop_
_entity_poly.entity_id
_entity_poly.type
_entity_poly.pdbx_seq_one_letter_code
_entity_poly.pdbx_strand_id
1 'polypeptide(L)'
;MRYDCTLWALPDAGYEFDICFTSVQKRAIRTLWTVLDVIDQMWLPVVRTWRLNERHYGGLTGLNKAETAAKHGEAQVKIWRRSFDIPPPPMEPDHPFYSTISKDRRYADLTEDQLPTCESLKDTIARALPFWNEEIVPQIKEGKRVLIAAHGNSLRGIVKHLEGESACDLRHPRPHKPGQV
;
A
#
# COMPACT_ATOMS: atom_id res chain seq x y z
N MET A 1 13.46 -5.71 22.74
CA MET A 1 12.94 -5.26 21.43
C MET A 1 13.74 -4.04 21.03
N ARG A 2 14.47 -4.07 19.91
CA ARG A 2 15.08 -2.86 19.37
C ARG A 2 14.04 -2.22 18.46
N TYR A 3 13.48 -1.10 18.89
CA TYR A 3 12.71 -0.25 18.01
C TYR A 3 13.69 0.45 17.08
N ASP A 4 13.46 0.40 15.77
CA ASP A 4 14.27 1.10 14.77
C ASP A 4 14.30 2.61 15.04
N CYS A 5 15.42 3.28 14.74
CA CYS A 5 15.60 4.72 14.96
C CYS A 5 14.50 5.60 14.31
N THR A 6 13.78 5.08 13.32
CA THR A 6 12.67 5.79 12.66
C THR A 6 11.43 5.92 13.53
N LEU A 7 11.25 5.05 14.53
CA LEU A 7 10.05 5.04 15.38
C LEU A 7 10.02 6.25 16.33
N TRP A 8 11.19 6.69 16.80
CA TRP A 8 11.34 7.83 17.71
C TRP A 8 11.36 9.18 16.99
N ALA A 9 11.51 9.20 15.67
CA ALA A 9 11.58 10.45 14.90
C ALA A 9 10.29 11.30 15.00
N LEU A 10 9.12 10.68 15.17
CA LEU A 10 7.84 11.41 15.27
C LEU A 10 7.65 12.06 16.65
N PRO A 11 7.85 11.35 17.78
CA PRO A 11 7.88 12.00 19.09
C PRO A 11 8.93 13.11 19.19
N ASP A 12 10.15 12.86 18.70
CA ASP A 12 11.26 13.81 18.80
C ASP A 12 10.97 15.13 18.05
N ALA A 13 10.21 15.06 16.96
CA ALA A 13 9.79 16.21 16.19
C ALA A 13 8.44 16.81 16.63
N GLY A 14 7.78 16.24 17.65
CA GLY A 14 6.53 16.77 18.21
C GLY A 14 5.34 16.72 17.25
N TYR A 15 5.28 15.72 16.37
CA TYR A 15 4.16 15.58 15.43
C TYR A 15 2.88 15.12 16.14
N GLU A 16 1.80 15.84 15.86
CA GLU A 16 0.45 15.52 16.29
C GLU A 16 -0.44 15.29 15.06
N PHE A 17 -1.40 14.39 15.19
CA PHE A 17 -2.35 14.04 14.15
C PHE A 17 -3.79 14.14 14.66
N ASP A 18 -4.74 14.28 13.74
CA ASP A 18 -6.17 14.40 14.06
C ASP A 18 -6.99 13.22 13.50
N ILE A 19 -6.46 12.53 12.48
CA ILE A 19 -7.07 11.33 11.90
C ILE A 19 -6.01 10.43 11.25
N CYS A 20 -6.25 9.12 11.31
CA CYS A 20 -5.36 8.12 10.72
C CYS A 20 -6.07 7.24 9.68
N PHE A 21 -5.37 6.95 8.59
CA PHE A 21 -5.82 6.02 7.55
C PHE A 21 -4.86 4.84 7.41
N THR A 22 -5.40 3.64 7.26
CA THR A 22 -4.60 2.44 6.98
C THR A 22 -5.35 1.44 6.10
N SER A 23 -4.63 0.42 5.65
CA SER A 23 -5.20 -0.70 4.91
C SER A 23 -5.95 -1.68 5.81
N VAL A 24 -6.65 -2.66 5.24
CA VAL A 24 -7.23 -3.80 5.99
C VAL A 24 -6.25 -4.96 6.22
N GLN A 25 -4.95 -4.75 5.96
CA GLN A 25 -3.90 -5.76 6.10
C GLN A 25 -3.10 -5.56 7.39
N LYS A 26 -2.99 -6.62 8.19
CA LYS A 26 -2.45 -6.59 9.56
C LYS A 26 -1.07 -5.94 9.71
N ARG A 27 -0.21 -6.01 8.70
CA ARG A 27 1.14 -5.44 8.76
C ARG A 27 1.11 -3.91 8.83
N ALA A 28 0.28 -3.26 8.02
CA ALA A 28 0.13 -1.80 8.06
C ALA A 28 -0.63 -1.34 9.31
N ILE A 29 -1.65 -2.11 9.73
CA ILE A 29 -2.39 -1.84 10.96
C ILE A 29 -1.47 -1.89 12.18
N ARG A 30 -0.60 -2.90 12.27
CA ARG A 30 0.37 -3.02 13.36
C ARG A 30 1.38 -1.87 13.33
N THR A 31 1.89 -1.50 12.16
CA THR A 31 2.75 -0.32 12.03
C THR A 31 2.06 0.93 12.56
N LEU A 32 0.81 1.19 12.17
CA LEU A 32 0.04 2.33 12.68
C LEU A 32 -0.09 2.28 14.20
N TRP A 33 -0.49 1.13 14.76
CA TRP A 33 -0.65 0.99 16.21
C TRP A 33 0.64 1.24 16.96
N THR A 34 1.78 0.71 16.48
CA THR A 34 3.07 0.97 17.10
C THR A 34 3.45 2.45 17.04
N VAL A 35 3.16 3.14 15.93
CA VAL A 35 3.37 4.60 15.83
C VAL A 35 2.50 5.35 16.84
N LEU A 36 1.20 5.05 16.89
CA LEU A 36 0.25 5.72 17.79
C LEU A 36 0.56 5.51 19.27
N ASP A 37 1.03 4.31 19.64
CA ASP A 37 1.49 3.98 20.99
C ASP A 37 2.71 4.82 21.38
N VAL A 38 3.68 4.95 20.46
CA VAL A 38 4.93 5.68 20.70
C VAL A 38 4.74 7.20 20.78
N ILE A 39 3.79 7.77 20.03
CA ILE A 39 3.48 9.21 20.06
C ILE A 39 2.36 9.58 21.05
N ASP A 40 1.90 8.62 21.86
CA ASP A 40 0.80 8.76 22.83
C ASP A 40 -0.52 9.32 22.24
N GLN A 41 -0.87 8.84 21.04
CA GLN A 41 -2.07 9.26 20.30
C GLN A 41 -2.96 8.06 19.91
N MET A 42 -2.98 7.01 20.74
CA MET A 42 -3.80 5.81 20.50
C MET A 42 -5.32 6.08 20.45
N TRP A 43 -5.77 7.21 21.00
CA TRP A 43 -7.17 7.63 21.01
C TRP A 43 -7.65 8.21 19.67
N LEU A 44 -6.75 8.43 18.71
CA LEU A 44 -7.11 9.01 17.42
C LEU A 44 -8.07 8.12 16.61
N PRO A 45 -8.97 8.71 15.81
CA PRO A 45 -9.83 7.97 14.92
C PRO A 45 -9.00 7.28 13.81
N VAL A 46 -9.26 5.98 13.60
CA VAL A 46 -8.57 5.17 12.58
C VAL A 46 -9.55 4.60 11.57
N VAL A 47 -9.44 5.04 10.32
CA VAL A 47 -10.21 4.52 9.18
C VAL A 47 -9.41 3.45 8.44
N ARG A 48 -10.04 2.32 8.14
CA ARG A 48 -9.43 1.18 7.44
C ARG A 48 -10.13 0.98 6.10
N THR A 49 -9.35 0.82 5.03
CA THR A 49 -9.92 0.57 3.69
C THR A 49 -9.10 -0.42 2.89
N TRP A 50 -9.78 -1.23 2.08
CA TRP A 50 -9.11 -2.11 1.11
C TRP A 50 -8.42 -1.32 0.00
N ARG A 51 -8.87 -0.09 -0.28
CA ARG A 51 -8.28 0.79 -1.31
C ARG A 51 -6.84 1.19 -1.01
N LEU A 52 -6.41 1.10 0.26
CA LEU A 52 -5.01 1.31 0.67
C LEU A 52 -4.18 0.02 0.74
N ASN A 53 -4.75 -1.15 0.42
CA ASN A 53 -4.02 -2.42 0.39
C ASN A 53 -2.84 -2.39 -0.58
N GLU A 54 -1.87 -3.25 -0.32
CA GLU A 54 -0.80 -3.57 -1.27
C GLU A 54 -1.35 -4.13 -2.58
N ARG A 55 -0.55 -4.04 -3.65
CA ARG A 55 -0.83 -4.64 -4.95
C ARG A 55 -1.21 -6.12 -4.83
N HIS A 56 -2.32 -6.52 -5.46
CA HIS A 56 -2.70 -7.92 -5.59
C HIS A 56 -1.78 -8.63 -6.58
N TYR A 57 -0.89 -9.50 -6.09
CA TYR A 57 0.08 -10.21 -6.94
C TYR A 57 -0.51 -11.40 -7.71
N GLY A 58 -1.82 -11.66 -7.58
CA GLY A 58 -2.54 -12.71 -8.29
C GLY A 58 -1.95 -14.08 -8.03
N GLY A 59 -1.77 -14.88 -9.08
CA GLY A 59 -1.20 -16.22 -9.01
C GLY A 59 0.26 -16.28 -8.52
N LEU A 60 0.93 -15.13 -8.37
CA LEU A 60 2.28 -15.07 -7.80
C LEU A 60 2.27 -15.01 -6.25
N THR A 61 1.09 -14.88 -5.65
CA THR A 61 0.94 -14.71 -4.21
C THR A 61 1.45 -15.96 -3.46
N GLY A 62 2.44 -15.78 -2.60
CA GLY A 62 3.04 -16.86 -1.81
C GLY A 62 4.26 -17.52 -2.45
N LEU A 63 4.58 -17.22 -3.71
CA LEU A 63 5.81 -17.67 -4.34
C LEU A 63 6.97 -16.74 -3.98
N ASN A 64 8.13 -17.33 -3.70
CA ASN A 64 9.37 -16.55 -3.57
C ASN A 64 9.94 -16.18 -4.95
N LYS A 65 10.94 -15.29 -4.97
CA LYS A 65 11.53 -14.80 -6.22
C LYS A 65 12.13 -15.92 -7.10
N ALA A 66 12.77 -16.91 -6.48
CA ALA A 66 13.40 -18.01 -7.20
C ALA A 66 12.35 -18.97 -7.80
N GLU A 67 11.32 -19.32 -7.02
CA GLU A 67 10.18 -20.13 -7.47
C GLU A 67 9.43 -19.46 -8.62
N THR A 68 9.20 -18.14 -8.51
CA THR A 68 8.52 -17.38 -9.55
C THR A 68 9.34 -17.36 -10.84
N ALA A 69 10.65 -17.15 -10.73
CA ALA A 69 11.57 -17.17 -11.87
C ALA A 69 11.66 -18.55 -12.52
N ALA A 70 11.68 -19.63 -11.73
CA ALA A 70 11.71 -20.99 -12.22
C ALA A 70 10.40 -21.37 -12.97
N LYS A 71 9.24 -20.93 -12.46
CA LYS A 71 7.93 -21.25 -13.06
C LYS A 71 7.59 -20.41 -14.29
N HIS A 72 7.92 -19.13 -14.28
CA HIS A 72 7.45 -18.18 -15.31
C HIS A 72 8.58 -17.59 -16.16
N GLY A 73 9.84 -17.89 -15.85
CA GLY A 73 11.01 -17.34 -16.52
C GLY A 73 11.41 -15.96 -15.98
N GLU A 74 12.72 -15.71 -15.90
CA GLU A 74 13.27 -14.45 -15.37
C GLU A 74 12.85 -13.22 -16.16
N ALA A 75 12.75 -13.34 -17.48
CA ALA A 75 12.34 -12.24 -18.36
C ALA A 75 10.92 -11.76 -18.02
N GLN A 76 9.99 -12.70 -17.83
CA GLN A 76 8.60 -12.39 -17.49
C GLN A 76 8.47 -11.79 -16.08
N VAL A 77 9.19 -12.36 -15.09
CA VAL A 77 9.22 -11.81 -13.73
C VAL A 77 9.79 -10.39 -13.72
N LYS A 78 10.81 -10.11 -14.54
CA LYS A 78 11.37 -8.77 -14.69
C LYS A 78 10.35 -7.79 -15.27
N ILE A 79 9.53 -8.22 -16.23
CA ILE A 79 8.42 -7.41 -16.77
C ILE A 79 7.41 -7.10 -15.66
N TRP A 80 6.87 -8.09 -14.94
CA TRP A 80 5.87 -7.83 -13.87
C TRP A 80 6.40 -7.00 -12.69
N ARG A 81 7.72 -7.00 -12.46
CA ARG A 81 8.35 -6.19 -11.41
C ARG A 81 8.64 -4.76 -11.86
N ARG A 82 8.86 -4.53 -13.16
CA ARG A 82 9.26 -3.21 -13.70
C ARG A 82 8.18 -2.51 -14.49
N SER A 83 7.16 -3.23 -14.95
CA SER A 83 6.05 -2.68 -15.70
C SER A 83 5.09 -1.93 -14.78
N PHE A 84 4.56 -0.83 -15.31
CA PHE A 84 3.56 -0.01 -14.65
C PHE A 84 2.16 -0.58 -14.85
N ASP A 85 1.86 -1.07 -16.04
CA ASP A 85 0.52 -1.39 -16.54
C ASP A 85 0.32 -2.86 -16.91
N ILE A 86 1.37 -3.70 -16.87
CA ILE A 86 1.23 -5.13 -17.14
C ILE A 86 1.00 -5.87 -15.82
N PRO A 87 -0.21 -6.42 -15.58
CA PRO A 87 -0.51 -7.18 -14.38
C PRO A 87 0.18 -8.56 -14.39
N PRO A 88 0.40 -9.17 -13.21
CA PRO A 88 0.76 -10.59 -13.11
C PRO A 88 -0.42 -11.49 -13.52
N PRO A 89 -0.22 -12.81 -13.62
CA PRO A 89 -1.32 -13.74 -13.90
C PRO A 89 -2.40 -13.64 -12.80
N PRO A 90 -3.70 -13.77 -13.15
CA PRO A 90 -4.77 -13.79 -12.17
C PRO A 90 -4.62 -14.96 -11.20
N MET A 91 -5.25 -14.83 -10.03
CA MET A 91 -5.32 -15.93 -9.08
C MET A 91 -6.40 -16.91 -9.51
N GLU A 92 -5.98 -18.12 -9.89
CA GLU A 92 -6.89 -19.20 -10.30
C GLU A 92 -7.65 -19.81 -9.11
N PRO A 93 -8.84 -20.41 -9.33
CA PRO A 93 -9.65 -21.03 -8.27
C PRO A 93 -8.98 -22.17 -7.50
N ASP A 94 -8.02 -22.85 -8.12
CA ASP A 94 -7.23 -23.94 -7.53
C ASP A 94 -6.01 -23.44 -6.72
N HIS A 95 -5.75 -22.13 -6.73
CA HIS A 95 -4.62 -21.55 -6.05
C HIS A 95 -4.75 -21.70 -4.52
N PRO A 96 -3.68 -22.07 -3.77
CA PRO A 96 -3.76 -22.34 -2.33
C PRO A 96 -4.34 -21.20 -1.49
N PHE A 97 -4.16 -19.96 -1.95
CA PHE A 97 -4.65 -18.76 -1.27
C PHE A 97 -5.98 -18.23 -1.81
N TYR A 98 -6.57 -18.84 -2.84
CA TYR A 98 -7.79 -18.34 -3.49
C TYR A 98 -8.91 -18.12 -2.46
N SER A 99 -9.38 -19.20 -1.83
CA SER A 99 -10.44 -19.15 -0.82
C SER A 99 -10.12 -18.22 0.37
N THR A 100 -8.84 -18.09 0.73
CA THR A 100 -8.42 -17.28 1.88
C THR A 100 -8.43 -15.78 1.58
N ILE A 101 -8.25 -15.39 0.31
CA ILE A 101 -8.22 -13.98 -0.10
C ILE A 101 -9.55 -13.58 -0.73
N SER A 102 -10.02 -14.31 -1.76
CA SER A 102 -11.21 -13.95 -2.52
C SER A 102 -12.51 -14.14 -1.74
N LYS A 103 -12.54 -15.05 -0.76
CA LYS A 103 -13.71 -15.30 0.10
C LYS A 103 -13.54 -14.76 1.52
N ASP A 104 -12.54 -13.91 1.76
CA ASP A 104 -12.35 -13.30 3.09
C ASP A 104 -13.50 -12.33 3.38
N ARG A 105 -14.17 -12.51 4.51
CA ARG A 105 -15.31 -11.68 4.95
C ARG A 105 -14.99 -10.19 5.03
N ARG A 106 -13.71 -9.79 5.15
CA ARG A 106 -13.32 -8.37 5.15
C ARG A 106 -13.57 -7.67 3.82
N TYR A 107 -13.78 -8.44 2.75
CA TYR A 107 -14.10 -7.95 1.42
C TYR A 107 -15.53 -8.29 0.97
N ALA A 108 -16.39 -8.76 1.90
CA ALA A 108 -17.74 -9.22 1.56
C ALA A 108 -18.63 -8.14 0.94
N ASP A 109 -18.37 -6.87 1.24
CA ASP A 109 -19.14 -5.74 0.71
C ASP A 109 -18.65 -5.26 -0.68
N LEU A 110 -17.58 -5.86 -1.22
CA LEU A 110 -17.07 -5.52 -2.55
C LEU A 110 -17.84 -6.31 -3.60
N THR A 111 -18.14 -5.63 -4.71
CA THR A 111 -18.64 -6.30 -5.92
C THR A 111 -17.55 -7.14 -6.58
N GLU A 112 -17.93 -8.10 -7.43
CA GLU A 112 -16.97 -8.93 -8.17
C GLU A 112 -15.99 -8.08 -9.01
N ASP A 113 -16.46 -6.97 -9.57
CA ASP A 113 -15.63 -6.04 -10.35
C ASP A 113 -14.65 -5.22 -9.48
N GLN A 114 -14.92 -5.08 -8.18
CA GLN A 114 -14.08 -4.33 -7.25
C GLN A 114 -13.02 -5.20 -6.57
N LEU A 115 -13.22 -6.51 -6.50
CA LEU A 115 -12.28 -7.43 -5.87
C LEU A 115 -11.28 -7.96 -6.89
N PRO A 116 -10.04 -7.45 -6.92
CA PRO A 116 -9.09 -7.81 -7.97
C PRO A 116 -8.59 -9.25 -7.80
N THR A 117 -8.51 -9.99 -8.91
CA THR A 117 -7.81 -11.28 -8.99
C THR A 117 -6.31 -11.10 -9.25
N CYS A 118 -5.90 -9.98 -9.85
CA CYS A 118 -4.53 -9.51 -10.01
C CYS A 118 -4.53 -8.00 -10.24
N GLU A 119 -3.40 -7.34 -9.98
CA GLU A 119 -3.24 -5.90 -10.20
C GLU A 119 -1.87 -5.59 -10.80
N SER A 120 -1.87 -4.71 -11.81
CA SER A 120 -0.70 -3.92 -12.16
C SER A 120 -0.48 -2.79 -11.15
N LEU A 121 0.63 -2.05 -11.27
CA LEU A 121 0.79 -0.84 -10.46
C LEU A 121 -0.27 0.20 -10.83
N LYS A 122 -0.61 0.35 -12.12
CA LYS A 122 -1.67 1.23 -12.61
C LYS A 122 -3.01 0.97 -11.93
N ASP A 123 -3.41 -0.31 -11.82
CA ASP A 123 -4.69 -0.69 -11.22
C ASP A 123 -4.73 -0.36 -9.72
N THR A 124 -3.62 -0.66 -9.03
CA THR A 124 -3.46 -0.32 -7.59
C THR A 124 -3.64 1.19 -7.38
N ILE A 125 -3.09 2.01 -8.27
CA ILE A 125 -3.24 3.47 -8.21
C ILE A 125 -4.69 3.87 -8.53
N ALA A 126 -5.28 3.29 -9.57
CA ALA A 126 -6.64 3.61 -10.01
C ALA A 126 -7.69 3.37 -8.91
N ARG A 127 -7.52 2.34 -8.07
CA ARG A 127 -8.42 2.13 -6.91
C ARG A 127 -8.10 2.97 -5.68
N ALA A 128 -6.85 3.39 -5.51
CA ALA A 128 -6.39 4.15 -4.35
C ALA A 128 -6.73 5.65 -4.48
N LEU A 129 -6.69 6.20 -5.69
CA LEU A 129 -6.94 7.63 -5.94
C LEU A 129 -8.37 8.09 -5.59
N PRO A 130 -9.45 7.33 -5.87
CA PRO A 130 -10.78 7.70 -5.40
C PRO A 130 -10.83 7.90 -3.89
N PHE A 131 -10.22 6.99 -3.11
CA PHE A 131 -10.16 7.14 -1.65
C PHE A 131 -9.35 8.37 -1.22
N TRP A 132 -8.24 8.64 -1.91
CA TRP A 132 -7.46 9.85 -1.66
C TRP A 132 -8.32 11.11 -1.87
N ASN A 133 -9.02 11.22 -3.00
CA ASN A 133 -9.79 12.40 -3.37
C ASN A 133 -11.08 12.57 -2.55
N GLU A 134 -11.77 11.48 -2.24
CA GLU A 134 -13.10 11.50 -1.61
C GLU A 134 -13.01 11.51 -0.07
N GLU A 135 -12.00 10.87 0.52
CA GLU A 135 -11.93 10.68 1.98
C GLU A 135 -10.76 11.43 2.61
N ILE A 136 -9.58 11.41 2.00
CA ILE A 136 -8.37 11.99 2.61
C ILE A 136 -8.28 13.50 2.35
N VAL A 137 -8.45 13.92 1.09
CA VAL A 137 -8.35 15.33 0.67
C VAL A 137 -9.32 16.24 1.44
N PRO A 138 -10.58 15.87 1.71
CA PRO A 138 -11.47 16.71 2.52
C PRO A 138 -10.95 16.94 3.94
N GLN A 139 -10.38 15.93 4.60
CA GLN A 139 -9.80 16.09 5.94
C GLN A 139 -8.64 17.09 5.93
N ILE A 140 -7.78 17.00 4.91
CA ILE A 140 -6.65 17.94 4.74
C ILE A 140 -7.17 19.36 4.49
N LYS A 141 -8.21 19.53 3.66
CA LYS A 141 -8.83 20.83 3.39
C LYS A 141 -9.50 21.45 4.62
N GLU A 142 -9.98 20.63 5.54
CA GLU A 142 -10.49 21.05 6.86
C GLU A 142 -9.37 21.43 7.84
N GLY A 143 -8.10 21.32 7.45
CA GLY A 143 -6.95 21.67 8.30
C GLY A 143 -6.50 20.55 9.23
N LYS A 144 -7.04 19.33 9.09
CA LYS A 144 -6.64 18.17 9.91
C LYS A 144 -5.27 17.65 9.49
N ARG A 145 -4.47 17.26 10.47
CA ARG A 145 -3.17 16.61 10.33
C ARG A 145 -3.41 15.11 10.14
N VAL A 146 -3.14 14.61 8.95
CA VAL A 146 -3.47 13.24 8.55
C VAL A 146 -2.24 12.34 8.61
N LEU A 147 -2.35 11.19 9.29
CA LEU A 147 -1.36 10.12 9.24
C LEU A 147 -1.84 8.97 8.35
N ILE A 148 -1.02 8.53 7.39
CA ILE A 148 -1.32 7.38 6.52
C ILE A 148 -0.27 6.29 6.69
N ALA A 149 -0.68 5.14 7.21
CA ALA A 149 0.16 3.95 7.30
C ALA A 149 -0.34 2.88 6.32
N ALA A 150 0.33 2.73 5.18
CA ALA A 150 -0.10 1.82 4.10
C ALA A 150 1.07 1.01 3.53
N HIS A 151 1.09 0.75 2.23
CA HIS A 151 2.06 -0.15 1.57
C HIS A 151 2.80 0.58 0.44
N GLY A 152 3.90 -0.01 -0.01
CA GLY A 152 4.78 0.64 -0.99
C GLY A 152 4.07 1.03 -2.29
N ASN A 153 3.28 0.12 -2.89
CA ASN A 153 2.62 0.44 -4.17
C ASN A 153 1.41 1.37 -4.01
N SER A 154 0.65 1.26 -2.91
CA SER A 154 -0.48 2.17 -2.67
C SER A 154 0.01 3.59 -2.35
N LEU A 155 1.05 3.74 -1.54
CA LEU A 155 1.66 5.05 -1.25
C LEU A 155 2.30 5.68 -2.49
N ARG A 156 2.98 4.91 -3.34
CA ARG A 156 3.50 5.42 -4.63
C ARG A 156 2.40 6.00 -5.51
N GLY A 157 1.21 5.42 -5.48
CA GLY A 157 0.06 5.96 -6.21
C GLY A 157 -0.34 7.36 -5.78
N ILE A 158 -0.41 7.56 -4.47
CA ILE A 158 -0.71 8.84 -3.85
C ILE A 158 0.39 9.85 -4.16
N VAL A 159 1.65 9.47 -3.93
CA VAL A 159 2.83 10.34 -4.19
C VAL A 159 2.88 10.77 -5.65
N LYS A 160 2.65 9.86 -6.61
CA LYS A 160 2.59 10.21 -8.04
C LYS A 160 1.56 11.30 -8.33
N HIS A 161 0.37 11.17 -7.74
CA HIS A 161 -0.70 12.15 -7.94
C HIS A 161 -0.35 13.51 -7.33
N LEU A 162 0.34 13.52 -6.18
CA LEU A 162 0.80 14.74 -5.51
C LEU A 162 1.94 15.44 -6.27
N GLU A 163 2.94 14.70 -6.73
CA GLU A 163 4.14 15.25 -7.37
C GLU A 163 3.95 15.48 -8.89
N GLY A 164 2.82 15.08 -9.47
CA GLY A 164 2.57 15.18 -10.91
C GLY A 164 3.51 14.30 -11.75
N GLU A 165 4.12 13.29 -11.15
CA GLU A 165 5.18 12.49 -11.76
C GLU A 165 4.69 11.58 -12.90
N SER A 166 5.56 11.43 -13.90
CA SER A 166 5.33 10.53 -15.03
C SER A 166 5.45 9.06 -14.59
N ALA A 167 4.84 8.12 -15.34
CA ALA A 167 4.94 6.68 -15.01
C ALA A 167 6.38 6.12 -15.03
N CYS A 168 7.33 6.85 -15.63
CA CYS A 168 8.74 6.49 -15.71
C CYS A 168 9.44 6.56 -14.35
N ASP A 169 9.10 7.55 -13.52
CA ASP A 169 9.84 7.95 -12.32
C ASP A 169 9.56 7.04 -11.12
N LEU A 170 8.38 6.42 -11.05
CA LEU A 170 7.99 5.48 -9.98
C LEU A 170 8.80 4.18 -9.91
N ARG A 171 9.65 3.91 -10.90
CA ARG A 171 10.38 2.63 -11.04
C ARG A 171 11.66 2.56 -10.20
N HIS A 172 12.13 3.68 -9.66
CA HIS A 172 13.37 3.75 -8.90
C HIS A 172 13.10 4.40 -7.53
N PRO A 173 13.53 3.79 -6.41
CA PRO A 173 13.66 4.57 -5.18
C PRO A 173 14.62 5.73 -5.49
N ARG A 174 14.24 6.97 -5.14
CA ARG A 174 15.10 8.14 -5.34
C ARG A 174 16.48 7.81 -4.77
N PRO A 175 17.59 8.07 -5.48
CA PRO A 175 18.89 8.04 -4.84
C PRO A 175 18.82 9.00 -3.66
N HIS A 176 19.26 8.54 -2.49
CA HIS A 176 19.39 9.40 -1.32
C HIS A 176 20.23 10.59 -1.75
N LYS A 177 19.65 11.80 -1.82
CA LYS A 177 20.44 13.01 -2.03
C LYS A 177 21.28 13.18 -0.76
N PRO A 178 22.62 13.04 -0.81
CA PRO A 178 23.44 13.39 0.33
C PRO A 178 23.51 14.93 0.34
N GLY A 179 23.04 15.56 1.42
CA GLY A 179 23.32 16.98 1.68
C GLY A 179 22.28 17.98 1.18
N GLN A 180 21.07 17.95 1.74
CA GLN A 180 20.40 19.21 2.03
C GLN A 180 20.33 19.33 3.55
N VAL A 181 21.00 20.37 4.03
CA VAL A 181 21.20 20.78 5.43
C VAL A 181 19.88 21.11 6.08
#